data_AF-A0A7V7S541-F1
#
_entry.id   AF-A0A7V7S541-F1
#
_cell.length_a   1.000
_cell.length_b   1.000
_cell.length_c   1.000
_cell.angle_alpha   90.00
_cell.angle_beta   90.00
_cell.angle_gamma   90.00
#
_symmetry.space_group_name_H-M   'P 1'
#
loop_
_entity.id
_entity.type
_entity.pdbx_description
1 polymer ?
#
loop_
_entity_poly.entity_id
_entity_poly.type
_entity_poly.pdbx_seq_one_letter_code
_entity_poly.pdbx_strand_id
1 'polypeptide(L)'
;MWIDSVDFNKWRDLIPFGSAMLGAMVGGGITYWIAKNKERKETKQKQLESLFELQKINFNLVQSIRDLQNMIKNYLSDSVKIEEISIKEVNKKVKECLDELANSRAELLGNAVHLSEDIFNYVSDKHDEIMKKFLFTTFSGLDTEYEGSYIKEDIENLENVINKMIILQDFLMQKEKLYVKHYLNEYTDI
;
A
#
# COMPACT_ATOMS: atom_id res chain seq x y z
N MET A 1 10.06 33.83 -80.98
CA MET A 1 9.71 34.58 -79.76
C MET A 1 10.02 33.67 -78.59
N TRP A 2 11.18 33.87 -77.97
CA TRP A 2 11.63 33.09 -76.82
C TRP A 2 11.00 33.69 -75.57
N ILE A 3 10.30 32.87 -74.78
CA ILE A 3 9.96 33.18 -73.39
C ILE A 3 10.27 31.92 -72.58
N ASP A 4 11.48 31.96 -72.02
CA ASP A 4 11.91 31.58 -70.69
C ASP A 4 11.47 30.24 -70.11
N SER A 5 12.47 29.36 -70.01
CA SER A 5 12.56 28.26 -69.07
C SER A 5 12.13 28.68 -67.67
N VAL A 6 11.19 27.93 -67.09
CA VAL A 6 10.86 27.99 -65.67
C VAL A 6 12.13 27.68 -64.87
N ASP A 7 12.68 28.71 -64.23
CA ASP A 7 13.87 28.61 -63.39
C ASP A 7 13.51 27.93 -62.05
N PHE A 8 13.65 26.61 -62.01
CA PHE A 8 13.43 25.77 -60.83
C PHE A 8 14.37 26.11 -59.66
N ASN A 9 15.43 26.90 -59.86
CA ASN A 9 16.33 27.30 -58.77
C ASN A 9 15.74 28.38 -57.85
N LYS A 10 14.73 29.13 -58.29
CA LYS A 10 14.04 30.13 -57.43
C LYS A 10 13.05 29.54 -56.42
N TRP A 11 12.69 28.25 -56.55
CA TRP A 11 11.84 27.57 -55.57
C TRP A 11 12.62 26.97 -54.40
N ARG A 12 13.96 26.92 -54.50
CA ARG A 12 14.83 26.36 -53.44
C ARG A 12 14.98 27.30 -52.23
N ASP A 13 14.73 28.60 -52.42
CA ASP A 13 14.88 29.63 -51.39
C ASP A 13 13.57 29.96 -50.64
N LEU A 14 12.44 29.31 -50.99
CA LEU A 14 11.11 29.57 -50.39
C LEU A 14 10.72 28.60 -49.25
N ILE A 15 11.62 27.73 -48.79
CA ILE A 15 11.33 26.83 -47.66
C ILE A 15 12.34 27.06 -46.52
N PRO A 16 12.19 28.14 -45.72
CA PRO A 16 12.87 28.24 -44.43
C PRO A 16 12.21 27.33 -43.37
N PHE A 17 11.15 26.60 -43.72
CA PHE A 17 10.32 25.82 -42.79
C PHE A 17 10.65 24.33 -42.72
N GLY A 18 11.53 23.78 -43.56
CA GLY A 18 11.78 22.33 -43.60
C GLY A 18 12.65 21.83 -42.45
N SER A 19 13.81 22.46 -42.24
CA SER A 19 14.80 22.02 -41.25
C SER A 19 14.46 22.46 -39.81
N ALA A 20 13.83 23.62 -39.63
CA ALA A 20 13.37 24.09 -38.32
C ALA A 20 12.14 23.32 -37.82
N MET A 21 11.19 22.96 -38.70
CA MET A 21 10.03 22.14 -38.35
C MET A 21 10.40 20.68 -38.12
N LEU A 22 11.32 20.11 -38.94
CA LEU A 22 11.88 18.78 -38.68
C LEU A 22 12.73 18.77 -37.41
N GLY A 23 13.53 19.81 -37.15
CA GLY A 23 14.29 19.96 -35.90
C GLY A 23 13.38 20.10 -34.67
N ALA A 24 12.25 20.81 -34.79
CA ALA A 24 11.26 20.93 -33.72
C ALA A 24 10.40 19.66 -33.55
N MET A 25 10.12 18.91 -34.62
CA MET A 25 9.44 17.61 -34.54
C MET A 25 10.34 16.52 -33.95
N VAL A 26 11.60 16.47 -34.35
CA VAL A 26 12.60 15.52 -33.83
C VAL A 26 12.98 15.92 -32.40
N GLY A 27 13.26 17.20 -32.14
CA GLY A 27 13.53 17.73 -30.81
C GLY A 27 12.33 17.58 -29.88
N GLY A 28 11.11 17.88 -30.35
CA GLY A 28 9.86 17.68 -29.60
C GLY A 28 9.57 16.20 -29.32
N GLY A 29 9.87 15.31 -30.28
CA GLY A 29 9.76 13.86 -30.08
C GLY A 29 10.75 13.32 -29.05
N ILE A 30 12.00 13.80 -29.06
CA ILE A 30 13.02 13.46 -28.07
C ILE A 30 12.61 13.99 -26.69
N THR A 31 12.19 15.26 -26.58
CA THR A 31 11.73 15.84 -25.31
C THR A 31 10.49 15.12 -24.77
N TYR A 32 9.52 14.77 -25.63
CA TYR A 32 8.35 13.98 -25.26
C TYR A 32 8.76 12.59 -24.74
N TRP A 33 9.70 11.92 -25.42
CA TRP A 33 10.19 10.62 -25.00
C TRP A 33 10.92 10.67 -23.66
N ILE A 34 11.77 11.68 -23.45
CA ILE A 34 12.46 11.91 -22.16
C ILE A 34 11.44 12.18 -21.04
N ALA A 35 10.46 13.07 -21.29
CA ALA A 35 9.42 13.38 -20.31
C ALA A 35 8.60 12.15 -19.94
N LYS A 36 8.20 11.35 -20.94
CA LYS A 36 7.45 10.10 -20.74
C LYS A 36 8.26 9.05 -19.98
N ASN A 37 9.56 8.95 -20.22
CA ASN A 37 10.43 8.04 -19.47
C ASN A 37 10.61 8.50 -18.02
N LYS A 38 10.71 9.81 -17.79
CA LYS A 38 10.77 10.37 -16.44
C LYS A 38 9.47 10.11 -15.66
N GLU A 39 8.32 10.39 -16.27
CA GLU A 39 6.99 10.13 -15.68
C GLU A 39 6.80 8.64 -15.33
N ARG A 40 7.25 7.73 -16.20
CA ARG A 40 7.25 6.29 -15.93
C ARG A 40 8.11 5.93 -14.72
N LYS A 41 9.31 6.48 -14.60
CA LYS A 41 10.20 6.24 -13.46
C LYS A 41 9.59 6.75 -12.15
N GLU A 42 9.05 7.96 -12.16
CA GLU A 42 8.38 8.56 -10.99
C GLU A 42 7.15 7.74 -10.57
N THR A 43 6.35 7.28 -11.52
CA THR A 43 5.19 6.41 -11.24
C THR A 43 5.62 5.12 -10.55
N LYS A 44 6.68 4.47 -11.04
CA LYS A 44 7.19 3.21 -10.45
C LYS A 44 7.81 3.40 -9.07
N GLN A 45 8.52 4.51 -8.89
CA GLN A 45 9.04 4.87 -7.57
C GLN A 45 7.87 5.06 -6.59
N LYS A 46 6.83 5.81 -7.00
CA LYS A 46 5.64 6.00 -6.17
C LYS A 46 4.93 4.69 -5.84
N GLN A 47 4.89 3.75 -6.79
CA GLN A 47 4.38 2.41 -6.56
C GLN A 47 5.17 1.67 -5.47
N LEU A 48 6.50 1.68 -5.53
CA LEU A 48 7.33 1.05 -4.50
C LEU A 48 7.14 1.72 -3.13
N GLU A 49 7.16 3.05 -3.08
CA GLU A 49 6.92 3.82 -1.85
C GLU A 49 5.56 3.46 -1.23
N SER A 50 4.50 3.47 -2.04
CA SER A 50 3.16 3.10 -1.57
C SER A 50 3.08 1.67 -1.10
N LEU A 51 3.77 0.74 -1.76
CA LEU A 51 3.81 -0.66 -1.32
C LEU A 51 4.53 -0.84 0.02
N PHE A 52 5.63 -0.10 0.24
CA PHE A 52 6.32 -0.13 1.53
C PHE A 52 5.48 0.49 2.65
N GLU A 53 4.76 1.58 2.38
CA GLU A 53 3.85 2.16 3.36
C GLU A 53 2.68 1.22 3.68
N LEU A 54 2.10 0.51 2.70
CA LEU A 54 1.09 -0.53 2.95
C LEU A 54 1.60 -1.61 3.92
N GLN A 55 2.81 -2.12 3.68
CA GLN A 55 3.43 -3.14 4.53
C GLN A 55 3.67 -2.61 5.94
N LYS A 56 4.18 -1.38 6.07
CA LYS A 56 4.44 -0.74 7.35
C LYS A 56 3.15 -0.53 8.16
N ILE A 57 2.09 -0.03 7.53
CA ILE A 57 0.79 0.14 8.18
C ILE A 57 0.28 -1.23 8.68
N ASN A 58 0.26 -2.23 7.80
CA ASN A 58 -0.22 -3.57 8.17
C ASN A 58 0.62 -4.21 9.29
N PHE A 59 1.95 -4.05 9.26
CA PHE A 59 2.84 -4.53 10.31
C PHE A 59 2.55 -3.87 11.67
N ASN A 60 2.34 -2.55 11.68
CA ASN A 60 2.01 -1.82 12.91
C ASN A 60 0.68 -2.29 13.51
N LEU A 61 -0.33 -2.53 12.67
CA LEU A 61 -1.62 -3.08 13.12
C LEU A 61 -1.45 -4.48 13.71
N VAL A 62 -0.66 -5.35 13.07
CA VAL A 62 -0.34 -6.70 13.60
C VAL A 62 0.29 -6.61 14.98
N GLN A 63 1.25 -5.71 15.17
CA GLN A 63 1.90 -5.53 16.47
C GLN A 63 0.91 -5.07 17.53
N SER A 64 0.09 -4.07 17.23
CA SER A 64 -0.91 -3.55 18.17
C SER A 64 -1.90 -4.63 18.63
N ILE A 65 -2.37 -5.47 17.71
CA ILE A 65 -3.28 -6.59 18.03
C ILE A 65 -2.56 -7.71 18.79
N ARG A 66 -1.29 -7.99 18.49
CA ARG A 66 -0.48 -8.94 19.26
C ARG A 66 -0.24 -8.46 20.68
N ASP A 67 0.01 -7.17 20.88
CA ASP A 67 0.17 -6.58 22.21
C ASP A 67 -1.11 -6.75 23.03
N LEU A 68 -2.27 -6.47 22.44
CA LEU A 68 -3.57 -6.75 23.07
C LEU A 68 -3.73 -8.23 23.43
N GLN A 69 -3.42 -9.14 22.49
CA GLN A 69 -3.52 -10.58 22.73
C GLN A 69 -2.61 -11.02 23.89
N ASN A 70 -1.39 -10.48 23.96
CA ASN A 70 -0.44 -10.77 25.03
C ASN A 70 -0.91 -10.21 26.37
N MET A 71 -1.50 -9.00 26.40
CA MET A 71 -2.10 -8.45 27.62
C MET A 71 -3.20 -9.36 28.16
N ILE A 72 -4.09 -9.86 27.30
CA ILE A 72 -5.17 -10.76 27.70
C ILE A 72 -4.61 -12.12 28.18
N LYS A 73 -3.61 -12.68 27.49
CA LYS A 73 -2.93 -13.92 27.91
C LYS A 73 -2.24 -13.78 29.28
N ASN A 74 -1.63 -12.61 29.53
CA ASN A 74 -0.98 -12.33 30.82
C ASN A 74 -1.99 -12.18 31.94
N TYR A 75 -3.13 -11.52 31.68
CA TYR A 75 -4.25 -11.43 32.64
C TYR A 75 -4.75 -12.82 33.07
N LEU A 76 -4.81 -13.79 32.15
CA LEU A 76 -5.22 -15.17 32.45
C LEU A 76 -4.15 -16.02 33.16
N SER A 77 -2.90 -15.59 33.20
CA SER A 77 -1.80 -16.41 33.71
C SER A 77 -1.61 -16.18 35.22
N ASP A 78 -2.25 -17.03 36.04
CA ASP A 78 -2.15 -17.05 37.52
C ASP A 78 -0.70 -17.05 38.07
N SER A 79 0.30 -17.39 37.26
CA SER A 79 1.69 -17.57 37.66
C SER A 79 2.52 -16.29 37.77
N VAL A 80 1.97 -15.12 37.47
CA VAL A 80 2.76 -13.92 37.28
C VAL A 80 2.27 -12.78 38.16
N LYS A 81 2.95 -12.59 39.30
CA LYS A 81 2.89 -11.36 40.13
C LYS A 81 3.50 -10.15 39.40
N ILE A 82 3.13 -9.92 38.15
CA ILE A 82 3.38 -8.66 37.46
C ILE A 82 2.18 -7.77 37.80
N GLU A 83 2.46 -6.48 38.03
CA GLU A 83 1.50 -5.40 38.28
C GLU A 83 0.11 -5.74 37.74
N GLU A 84 -0.91 -5.76 38.61
CA GLU A 84 -2.29 -6.10 38.25
C GLU A 84 -2.69 -5.34 36.97
N ILE A 85 -2.58 -6.01 35.82
CA ILE A 85 -3.07 -5.47 34.56
C ILE A 85 -4.57 -5.39 34.74
N SER A 86 -5.08 -4.18 34.86
CA SER A 86 -6.49 -3.98 35.16
C SER A 86 -7.32 -4.23 33.90
N ILE A 87 -8.55 -4.74 34.09
CA ILE A 87 -9.54 -4.85 33.00
C ILE A 87 -9.72 -3.51 32.27
N LYS A 88 -9.55 -2.39 32.98
CA LYS A 88 -9.56 -1.04 32.40
C LYS A 88 -8.45 -0.80 31.37
N GLU A 89 -7.25 -1.33 31.62
CA GLU A 89 -6.12 -1.22 30.68
C GLU A 89 -6.34 -2.09 29.44
N VAL A 90 -6.87 -3.30 29.62
CA VAL A 90 -7.26 -4.16 28.49
C VAL A 90 -8.33 -3.47 27.64
N ASN A 91 -9.40 -2.97 28.26
CA ASN A 91 -10.47 -2.25 27.56
C ASN A 91 -9.98 -0.98 26.85
N LYS A 92 -9.03 -0.26 27.47
CA LYS A 92 -8.36 0.88 26.82
C LYS A 92 -7.60 0.42 25.58
N LYS A 93 -6.83 -0.66 25.66
CA LYS A 93 -6.06 -1.20 24.52
C LYS A 93 -6.96 -1.73 23.42
N VAL A 94 -8.09 -2.38 23.75
CA VAL A 94 -9.12 -2.79 22.78
C VAL A 94 -9.59 -1.59 21.97
N LYS A 95 -9.92 -0.49 22.65
CA LYS A 95 -10.38 0.73 22.00
C LYS A 95 -9.29 1.34 21.13
N GLU A 96 -8.05 1.40 21.61
CA GLU A 96 -6.90 1.88 20.84
C GLU A 96 -6.73 1.06 19.55
N CYS A 97 -6.77 -0.28 19.63
CA CYS A 97 -6.67 -1.14 18.45
C CYS A 97 -7.84 -0.92 17.47
N LEU A 98 -9.07 -0.73 17.98
CA LEU A 98 -10.23 -0.43 17.13
C LEU A 98 -10.06 0.90 16.40
N ASP A 99 -9.63 1.94 17.11
CA ASP A 99 -9.39 3.26 16.54
C ASP A 99 -8.26 3.21 15.49
N GLU A 100 -7.16 2.50 15.76
CA GLU A 100 -6.08 2.27 14.81
C GLU A 100 -6.54 1.51 13.55
N LEU A 101 -7.33 0.45 13.72
CA LEU A 101 -7.94 -0.29 12.61
C LEU A 101 -8.85 0.59 11.76
N ALA A 102 -9.68 1.43 12.39
CA ALA A 102 -10.60 2.30 11.68
C ALA A 102 -9.86 3.40 10.91
N ASN A 103 -8.89 4.04 11.57
CA ASN A 103 -8.14 5.16 11.01
C ASN A 103 -7.17 4.73 9.90
N SER A 104 -6.61 3.53 9.98
CA SER A 104 -5.69 2.99 8.96
C SER A 104 -6.35 2.73 7.60
N ARG A 105 -7.69 2.64 7.52
CA ARG A 105 -8.39 2.34 6.26
C ARG A 105 -8.05 3.34 5.16
N ALA A 106 -8.14 4.63 5.46
CA ALA A 106 -7.90 5.68 4.47
C ALA A 106 -6.45 5.66 3.97
N GLU A 107 -5.49 5.41 4.86
CA GLU A 107 -4.07 5.32 4.52
C GLU A 107 -3.76 4.08 3.68
N LEU A 108 -4.36 2.94 4.02
CA LEU A 108 -4.24 1.71 3.24
C LEU A 108 -4.77 1.92 1.82
N LEU A 109 -6.01 2.39 1.67
CA LEU A 109 -6.61 2.59 0.36
C LEU A 109 -5.90 3.69 -0.44
N GLY A 110 -5.47 4.76 0.22
CA GLY A 110 -4.71 5.86 -0.38
C GLY A 110 -3.35 5.44 -0.91
N ASN A 111 -2.71 4.42 -0.33
CA ASN A 111 -1.50 3.84 -0.90
C ASN A 111 -1.80 2.78 -1.96
N ALA A 112 -2.82 1.95 -1.77
CA ALA A 112 -3.16 0.88 -2.70
C ALA A 112 -3.61 1.40 -4.08
N VAL A 113 -4.24 2.58 -4.15
CA VAL A 113 -4.68 3.21 -5.42
C VAL A 113 -3.53 3.46 -6.39
N HIS A 114 -2.31 3.62 -5.89
CA HIS A 114 -1.13 3.86 -6.72
C HIS A 114 -0.59 2.58 -7.40
N LEU A 115 -1.04 1.40 -6.99
CA LEU A 115 -0.48 0.11 -7.42
C LEU A 115 -1.23 -0.49 -8.61
N SER A 116 -2.43 -1.01 -8.36
CA SER A 116 -3.36 -1.54 -9.35
C SER A 116 -4.74 -1.71 -8.73
N GLU A 117 -5.77 -1.78 -9.56
CA GLU A 117 -7.15 -2.02 -9.12
C GLU A 117 -7.28 -3.34 -8.34
N ASP A 118 -6.64 -4.42 -8.81
CA ASP A 118 -6.66 -5.71 -8.11
C ASP A 118 -6.07 -5.63 -6.70
N ILE A 119 -4.96 -4.89 -6.53
CA ILE A 119 -4.32 -4.72 -5.22
C ILE A 119 -5.21 -3.84 -4.33
N PHE A 120 -5.79 -2.78 -4.87
CA PHE A 120 -6.74 -1.94 -4.15
C PHE A 120 -7.93 -2.73 -3.61
N ASN A 121 -8.59 -3.50 -4.47
CA ASN A 121 -9.73 -4.33 -4.09
C ASN A 121 -9.33 -5.37 -3.03
N TYR A 122 -8.19 -6.06 -3.23
CA TYR A 122 -7.70 -7.04 -2.26
C TYR A 122 -7.41 -6.43 -0.89
N VAL A 123 -6.75 -5.26 -0.84
CA VAL A 123 -6.47 -4.53 0.42
C VAL A 123 -7.77 -4.10 1.09
N SER A 124 -8.73 -3.56 0.33
CA SER A 124 -10.05 -3.14 0.83
C SER A 124 -10.80 -4.31 1.45
N ASP A 125 -10.94 -5.41 0.72
CA ASP A 125 -11.67 -6.61 1.15
C ASP A 125 -11.02 -7.22 2.41
N LYS A 126 -9.69 -7.30 2.44
CA LYS A 126 -8.97 -7.82 3.60
C LYS A 126 -9.15 -6.94 4.83
N HIS A 127 -9.08 -5.62 4.66
CA HIS A 127 -9.32 -4.68 5.75
C HIS A 127 -10.74 -4.81 6.30
N ASP A 128 -11.74 -4.92 5.43
CA ASP A 128 -13.15 -5.10 5.84
C ASP A 128 -13.38 -6.44 6.56
N GLU A 129 -12.75 -7.53 6.09
CA GLU A 129 -12.77 -8.82 6.78
C GLU A 129 -12.13 -8.76 8.17
N ILE A 130 -10.99 -8.07 8.29
CA ILE A 130 -10.24 -7.88 9.53
C ILE A 130 -11.08 -7.07 10.53
N MET A 131 -11.61 -5.93 10.10
CA MET A 131 -12.44 -5.05 10.91
C MET A 131 -13.67 -5.79 11.42
N LYS A 132 -14.39 -6.47 10.52
CA LYS A 132 -15.56 -7.25 10.87
C LYS A 132 -15.25 -8.31 11.93
N LYS A 133 -14.16 -9.07 11.77
CA LYS A 133 -13.75 -10.07 12.76
C LYS A 133 -13.35 -9.46 14.10
N PHE A 134 -12.60 -8.35 14.08
CA PHE A 134 -12.19 -7.67 15.30
C PHE A 134 -13.39 -7.15 16.10
N LEU A 135 -14.41 -6.63 15.41
CA LEU A 135 -15.67 -6.19 16.04
C LEU A 135 -16.49 -7.33 16.66
N PHE A 136 -16.35 -8.56 16.17
CA PHE A 136 -17.00 -9.73 16.75
C PHE A 136 -16.25 -10.31 17.96
N THR A 137 -15.02 -9.87 18.21
CA THR A 137 -14.31 -10.21 19.45
C THR A 137 -15.05 -9.56 20.62
N THR A 138 -15.66 -10.39 21.48
CA THR A 138 -16.62 -9.93 22.48
C THR A 138 -15.91 -9.87 23.82
N PHE A 139 -15.14 -8.79 24.04
CA PHE A 139 -14.38 -8.55 25.27
C PHE A 139 -15.23 -8.38 26.55
N SER A 140 -16.53 -8.68 26.48
CA SER A 140 -17.49 -8.69 27.59
C SER A 140 -17.21 -9.74 28.66
N GLY A 141 -16.38 -10.76 28.36
CA GLY A 141 -16.00 -11.79 29.32
C GLY A 141 -15.08 -11.31 30.44
N LEU A 142 -14.53 -10.09 30.35
CA LEU A 142 -13.56 -9.54 31.30
C LEU A 142 -14.19 -8.98 32.58
N ASP A 143 -15.51 -8.80 32.67
CA ASP A 143 -16.20 -8.15 33.81
C ASP A 143 -17.04 -9.13 34.66
N THR A 144 -17.04 -10.45 34.37
CA THR A 144 -17.93 -11.42 35.02
C THR A 144 -17.21 -12.70 35.42
N GLU A 145 -17.45 -13.22 36.63
CA GLU A 145 -16.92 -14.49 37.22
C GLU A 145 -17.07 -15.78 36.35
N TYR A 146 -17.62 -15.69 35.14
CA TYR A 146 -17.67 -16.74 34.09
C TYR A 146 -16.48 -16.64 33.09
N GLU A 147 -15.40 -15.99 33.51
CA GLU A 147 -14.24 -15.48 32.75
C GLU A 147 -13.54 -16.48 31.79
N GLY A 148 -13.36 -17.75 32.16
CA GLY A 148 -12.37 -18.60 31.50
C GLY A 148 -12.68 -19.03 30.05
N SER A 149 -13.95 -19.08 29.64
CA SER A 149 -14.36 -19.56 28.31
C SER A 149 -14.44 -18.44 27.28
N TYR A 150 -15.04 -17.31 27.65
CA TYR A 150 -15.16 -16.12 26.80
C TYR A 150 -13.79 -15.52 26.47
N ILE A 151 -12.87 -15.47 27.43
CA ILE A 151 -11.53 -14.90 27.18
C ILE A 151 -10.70 -15.79 26.24
N LYS A 152 -10.87 -17.12 26.30
CA LYS A 152 -10.22 -18.04 25.35
C LYS A 152 -10.75 -17.82 23.93
N GLU A 153 -12.06 -17.68 23.78
CA GLU A 153 -12.69 -17.34 22.51
C GLU A 153 -12.16 -16.00 21.96
N ASP A 154 -11.98 -14.99 22.81
CA ASP A 154 -11.39 -13.71 22.42
C ASP A 154 -9.94 -13.85 21.95
N ILE A 155 -9.12 -14.65 22.63
CA ILE A 155 -7.74 -14.93 22.20
C ILE A 155 -7.70 -15.63 20.84
N GLU A 156 -8.57 -16.62 20.61
CA GLU A 156 -8.70 -17.32 19.33
C GLU A 156 -9.19 -16.39 18.21
N ASN A 157 -10.14 -15.49 18.53
CA ASN A 157 -10.61 -14.46 17.61
C ASN A 157 -9.49 -13.49 17.23
N LEU A 158 -8.70 -13.03 18.19
CA LEU A 158 -7.52 -12.19 17.93
C LEU A 158 -6.47 -12.93 17.09
N GLU A 159 -6.25 -14.22 17.33
CA GLU A 159 -5.34 -15.03 16.51
C GLU A 159 -5.82 -15.13 15.06
N ASN A 160 -7.13 -15.32 14.87
CA ASN A 160 -7.74 -15.30 13.54
C ASN A 160 -7.59 -13.95 12.82
N VAL A 161 -7.70 -12.84 13.56
CA VAL A 161 -7.47 -11.49 13.02
C VAL A 161 -6.01 -11.33 12.61
N ILE A 162 -5.06 -11.70 13.47
CA ILE A 162 -3.61 -11.67 13.20
C ILE A 162 -3.29 -12.51 11.96
N ASN A 163 -3.83 -13.72 11.85
CA ASN A 163 -3.59 -14.60 10.71
C ASN A 163 -4.06 -13.97 9.38
N LYS A 164 -5.21 -13.27 9.37
CA LYS A 164 -5.65 -12.54 8.17
C LYS A 164 -4.73 -11.38 7.80
N MET A 165 -4.20 -10.65 8.79
CA MET A 165 -3.23 -9.59 8.55
C MET A 165 -1.89 -10.13 8.03
N ILE A 166 -1.45 -11.31 8.51
CA ILE A 166 -0.25 -11.98 8.00
C ILE A 166 -0.45 -12.39 6.54
N ILE A 167 -1.63 -12.94 6.19
CA ILE A 167 -1.95 -13.26 4.79
C ILE A 167 -1.90 -12.00 3.90
N LEU A 168 -2.40 -10.86 4.40
CA LEU A 168 -2.25 -9.58 3.70
C LEU A 168 -0.78 -9.17 3.56
N GLN A 169 0.01 -9.32 4.63
CA GLN A 169 1.45 -9.00 4.62
C GLN A 169 2.20 -9.83 3.56
N ASP A 170 1.97 -11.14 3.54
CA ASP A 170 2.62 -12.05 2.60
C ASP A 170 2.27 -11.70 1.14
N PHE A 171 1.01 -11.34 0.89
CA PHE A 171 0.59 -10.84 -0.42
C PHE A 171 1.37 -9.58 -0.82
N LEU A 172 1.48 -8.59 0.07
CA LEU A 172 2.21 -7.35 -0.21
C LEU A 172 3.71 -7.61 -0.46
N MET A 173 4.33 -8.48 0.31
CA MET A 173 5.73 -8.87 0.11
C MET A 173 5.96 -9.64 -1.19
N GLN A 174 4.97 -10.42 -1.66
CA GLN A 174 5.06 -11.05 -2.98
C GLN A 174 4.96 -10.01 -4.10
N LYS A 175 4.08 -9.01 -3.97
CA LYS A 175 4.02 -7.89 -4.92
C LYS A 175 5.32 -7.08 -4.90
N GLU A 176 5.95 -6.91 -3.75
CA GLU A 176 7.22 -6.18 -3.64
C GLU A 176 8.30 -6.79 -4.52
N LYS A 177 8.48 -8.12 -4.43
CA LYS A 177 9.45 -8.83 -5.27
C LYS A 177 9.21 -8.58 -6.76
N LEU A 178 7.96 -8.48 -7.19
CA LEU A 178 7.60 -8.18 -8.59
C LEU A 178 7.94 -6.73 -8.94
N TYR A 179 7.49 -5.77 -8.14
CA TYR A 179 7.69 -4.34 -8.41
C TYR A 179 9.17 -3.94 -8.35
N VAL A 180 9.93 -4.46 -7.37
CA VAL A 180 11.37 -4.23 -7.26
C VAL A 180 12.10 -4.80 -8.48
N LYS A 181 11.76 -6.01 -8.92
CA LYS A 181 12.35 -6.61 -10.13
C LYS A 181 12.05 -5.75 -11.37
N HIS A 182 10.81 -5.30 -11.53
CA HIS A 182 10.42 -4.43 -12.64
C HIS A 182 11.10 -3.05 -12.60
N TYR A 183 11.36 -2.53 -11.40
CA TYR A 183 12.11 -1.30 -11.22
C TYR A 183 13.57 -1.51 -11.59
N LEU A 184 14.27 -2.47 -10.98
CA LEU A 184 15.71 -2.69 -11.18
C LEU A 184 16.08 -3.08 -12.61
N ASN A 185 15.28 -3.93 -13.28
CA ASN A 185 15.58 -4.37 -14.64
C ASN A 185 15.67 -3.19 -15.64
N GLU A 186 14.94 -2.10 -15.43
CA GLU A 186 15.03 -0.91 -16.28
C GLU A 186 16.26 -0.02 -15.99
N TYR A 187 17.01 -0.30 -14.92
CA TYR A 187 18.24 0.42 -14.57
C TYR A 187 19.50 -0.40 -14.85
N THR A 188 19.38 -1.72 -15.05
CA THR A 188 20.50 -2.61 -15.41
C THR A 188 20.69 -2.83 -16.91
N ASP A 189 19.73 -2.44 -17.75
CA ASP A 189 19.85 -2.49 -19.22
C ASP A 189 20.54 -1.23 -19.80
N ILE A 190 21.63 -0.78 -19.16
CA ILE A 190 22.56 0.24 -19.68
C ILE A 190 23.92 -0.40 -19.91
#